data_AF-A0A847U7G7-F1
#
_entry.id   AF-A0A847U7G7-F1
#
_cell.length_a   1.000
_cell.length_b   1.000
_cell.length_c   1.000
_cell.angle_alpha   90.00
_cell.angle_beta   90.00
_cell.angle_gamma   90.00
#
_symmetry.space_group_name_H-M   'P 1'
#
loop_
_entity.id
_entity.type
_entity.pdbx_description
1 polymer ?
#
loop_
_entity_poly.entity_id
_entity_poly.type
_entity_poly.pdbx_seq_one_letter_code
_entity_poly.pdbx_strand_id
1 'polypeptide(L)'
;MSAVDEVYQYDQDTFNVPERGEIRIEGCPASITDQLRRASFTRESPGVYTKSQATLDDDKEYQVVTVTVDGEEDAVLHVEATDIIGVVSLTPSSKIQVDPKIEWEHIFDMLLAVYDQNRSIEYHGIPLQDFLSDDIHLDDVFVVLAINYLDGLETIQRNGYIRDLIIRRLDSLDGRGEIDVEQTLMNHARGNLEPHWIRNETEYDNAANSLLHYAGKTLIRLFRENAAENDHPAYDRIFSEVHREVERLESMGVGSGLDRMDTYRQLSLHDLPTQRQYYRKAFDVAKAIMSSSLGQQLRDGPRELVVDYVLNMESLFEQYSQVVIERELSDIKSYDHLDELDDVTPVRSPSVNPFEGEGKVSHQPDHALQEGEETLAVLDSKYYAEGHDPVKDSSSRSRLFSYAYLLHADRLAFLCPLLEPKRRRVVQTGAELQILSPDEFSLEAYDSVVHQYLHEVLVEDVPELDAFRAVAEYELCLDGVDESDLHRAKQMSGPFTFKDAKDFSLRVIKAAADEHSYDVRNRYDLEQEGGWTREQIELKCADRYEHATTCVPVFCREDGEEWIDLYFLVNGSGEVEKEGPFKLL
;
A
#
# COMPACT_ATOMS: atom_id res chain seq x y z
N MET A 1 4.49 -4.80 33.25
CA MET A 1 3.52 -5.86 33.58
C MET A 1 2.36 -5.61 32.64
N SER A 2 2.41 -6.23 31.47
CA SER A 2 1.33 -6.15 30.50
C SER A 2 0.08 -6.78 31.12
N ALA A 3 -1.09 -6.26 30.80
CA ALA A 3 -2.33 -6.96 31.11
C ALA A 3 -2.40 -8.13 30.13
N VAL A 4 -2.64 -9.35 30.62
CA VAL A 4 -2.98 -10.47 29.75
C VAL A 4 -4.32 -10.13 29.11
N ASP A 5 -4.36 -10.08 27.79
CA ASP A 5 -5.53 -9.69 27.02
C ASP A 5 -6.62 -10.76 27.11
N GLU A 6 -6.23 -12.04 27.01
CA GLU A 6 -7.15 -13.16 27.06
C GLU A 6 -6.52 -14.46 27.62
N VAL A 7 -7.36 -15.33 28.18
CA VAL A 7 -6.95 -16.62 28.76
C VAL A 7 -7.69 -17.77 28.08
N TYR A 8 -6.94 -18.71 27.53
CA TYR A 8 -7.40 -19.85 26.76
C TYR A 8 -7.09 -21.18 27.47
N GLN A 9 -7.81 -22.25 27.08
CA GLN A 9 -7.51 -23.63 27.46
C GLN A 9 -6.89 -24.38 26.27
N TYR A 10 -5.98 -25.31 26.54
CA TYR A 10 -5.21 -26.04 25.52
C TYR A 10 -6.04 -27.04 24.66
N ASP A 11 -7.36 -26.88 24.54
CA ASP A 11 -8.24 -27.76 23.74
C ASP A 11 -8.76 -27.11 22.46
N GLN A 12 -8.31 -25.91 22.12
CA GLN A 12 -8.71 -25.16 20.93
C GLN A 12 -7.72 -25.36 19.77
N ASP A 13 -8.28 -25.34 18.56
CA ASP A 13 -7.51 -25.45 17.31
C ASP A 13 -6.85 -24.11 16.91
N THR A 14 -7.43 -22.98 17.32
CA THR A 14 -6.94 -21.63 17.02
C THR A 14 -6.97 -20.75 18.27
N PHE A 15 -5.89 -20.02 18.51
CA PHE A 15 -5.75 -19.05 19.59
C PHE A 15 -5.55 -17.65 19.00
N ASN A 16 -6.47 -16.74 19.30
CA ASN A 16 -6.41 -15.37 18.80
C ASN A 16 -5.58 -14.50 19.74
N VAL A 17 -4.70 -13.69 19.18
CA VAL A 17 -3.81 -12.78 19.89
C VAL A 17 -3.88 -11.43 19.18
N PRO A 18 -4.23 -10.34 19.85
CA PRO A 18 -4.16 -9.03 19.20
C PRO A 18 -2.69 -8.69 18.87
N GLU A 19 -2.46 -8.01 17.76
CA GLU A 19 -1.13 -7.52 17.39
C GLU A 19 -0.51 -6.66 18.52
N ARG A 20 0.75 -6.94 18.88
CA ARG A 20 1.44 -6.42 20.08
C ARG A 20 0.76 -6.75 21.42
N GLY A 21 -0.12 -7.75 21.44
CA GLY A 21 -0.82 -8.25 22.63
C GLY A 21 -0.16 -9.45 23.28
N GLU A 22 -0.73 -9.85 24.42
CA GLU A 22 -0.30 -11.01 25.20
C GLU A 22 -1.51 -11.87 25.60
N ILE A 23 -1.46 -13.17 25.29
CA ILE A 23 -2.44 -14.15 25.79
C ILE A 23 -1.80 -15.20 26.68
N ARG A 24 -2.64 -15.91 27.42
CA ARG A 24 -2.23 -17.04 28.26
C ARG A 24 -3.00 -18.30 27.91
N ILE A 25 -2.30 -19.42 27.69
CA ILE A 25 -2.91 -20.73 27.41
C ILE A 25 -2.61 -21.67 28.57
N GLU A 26 -3.66 -22.19 29.20
CA GLU A 26 -3.56 -23.06 30.38
C GLU A 26 -3.82 -24.54 30.04
N GLY A 27 -3.33 -25.43 30.91
CA GLY A 27 -3.58 -26.87 30.78
C GLY A 27 -2.72 -27.57 29.71
N CYS A 28 -1.53 -27.02 29.41
CA CYS A 28 -0.69 -27.58 28.36
C CYS A 28 -0.04 -28.90 28.80
N PRO A 29 0.08 -29.88 27.90
CA PRO A 29 0.67 -31.18 28.21
C PRO A 29 2.16 -31.05 28.49
N ALA A 30 2.72 -31.97 29.27
CA ALA A 30 4.16 -32.01 29.55
C ALA A 30 5.05 -32.11 28.30
N SER A 31 4.50 -32.55 27.15
CA SER A 31 5.18 -32.61 25.86
C SER A 31 5.19 -31.29 25.08
N ILE A 32 4.61 -30.21 25.60
CA ILE A 32 4.42 -28.94 24.88
C ILE A 32 5.73 -28.36 24.32
N THR A 33 6.84 -28.48 25.06
CA THR A 33 8.14 -28.00 24.60
C THR A 33 8.68 -28.73 23.38
N ASP A 34 8.40 -30.04 23.24
CA ASP A 34 8.73 -30.81 22.04
C ASP A 34 7.80 -30.46 20.87
N GLN A 35 6.54 -30.14 21.16
CA GLN A 35 5.57 -29.71 20.15
C GLN A 35 5.92 -28.34 19.57
N LEU A 36 6.32 -27.37 20.39
CA LEU A 36 6.84 -26.06 19.95
C LEU A 36 8.04 -26.23 19.01
N ARG A 37 9.00 -27.09 19.35
CA ARG A 37 10.16 -27.35 18.46
C ARG A 37 9.77 -27.97 17.12
N ARG A 38 8.73 -28.83 17.11
CA ARG A 38 8.19 -29.40 15.86
C ARG A 38 7.44 -28.37 15.03
N ALA A 39 6.84 -27.35 15.66
CA ALA A 39 6.24 -26.20 14.99
C ALA A 39 7.27 -25.11 14.60
N SER A 40 8.56 -25.49 14.55
CA SER A 40 9.68 -24.63 14.14
C SER A 40 9.99 -23.45 15.07
N PHE A 41 9.66 -23.55 16.36
CA PHE A 41 10.13 -22.58 17.34
C PHE A 41 11.60 -22.81 17.70
N THR A 42 12.36 -21.72 17.77
CA THR A 42 13.75 -21.70 18.24
C THR A 42 13.78 -21.38 19.73
N ARG A 43 14.58 -22.11 20.50
CA ARG A 43 14.74 -21.84 21.94
C ARG A 43 15.83 -20.80 22.15
N GLU A 44 15.48 -19.61 22.60
CA GLU A 44 16.44 -18.55 22.91
C GLU A 44 17.02 -18.70 24.31
N SER A 45 16.17 -19.06 25.28
CA SER A 45 16.58 -19.22 26.67
C SER A 45 15.75 -20.30 27.38
N PRO A 46 16.03 -20.66 28.64
CA PRO A 46 15.22 -21.63 29.35
C PRO A 46 13.77 -21.17 29.51
N GLY A 47 12.83 -21.90 28.91
CA GLY A 47 11.40 -21.58 28.96
C GLY A 47 10.94 -20.62 27.86
N VAL A 48 11.84 -19.93 27.16
CA VAL A 48 11.48 -18.95 26.11
C VAL A 48 11.78 -19.50 24.72
N TYR A 49 10.76 -19.49 23.88
CA TYR A 49 10.77 -19.98 22.52
C TYR A 49 10.28 -18.87 21.58
N THR A 50 10.98 -18.63 20.49
CA THR A 50 10.61 -17.62 19.49
C THR A 50 10.36 -18.28 18.16
N LYS A 51 9.33 -17.78 17.47
CA LYS A 51 9.06 -18.13 16.08
C LYS A 51 9.42 -16.95 15.22
N SER A 52 10.37 -17.18 14.32
CA SER A 52 10.85 -16.18 13.37
C SER A 52 10.49 -16.60 11.96
N GLN A 53 10.27 -15.61 11.09
CA GLN A 53 9.94 -15.80 9.70
C GLN A 53 10.91 -15.05 8.81
N ALA A 54 11.53 -15.76 7.87
CA ALA A 54 12.42 -15.18 6.87
C ALA A 54 11.62 -14.52 5.74
N THR A 55 12.11 -13.37 5.26
CA THR A 55 11.69 -12.75 3.99
C THR A 55 12.15 -13.55 2.78
N LEU A 56 11.41 -13.48 1.68
CA LEU A 56 11.86 -14.07 0.40
C LEU A 56 12.94 -13.23 -0.30
N ASP A 57 12.87 -11.91 -0.13
CA ASP A 57 13.70 -10.95 -0.87
C ASP A 57 14.97 -10.53 -0.10
N ASP A 58 15.01 -10.73 1.22
CA ASP A 58 16.12 -10.36 2.11
C ASP A 58 16.55 -11.51 3.05
N ASP A 59 17.82 -11.57 3.47
CA ASP A 59 18.31 -12.48 4.53
C ASP A 59 17.83 -12.05 5.95
N LYS A 60 16.74 -11.28 6.05
CA LYS A 60 16.18 -10.79 7.31
C LYS A 60 15.17 -11.82 7.85
N GLU A 61 15.34 -12.16 9.13
CA GLU A 61 14.37 -12.93 9.90
C GLU A 61 13.64 -12.00 10.86
N TYR A 62 12.32 -12.07 10.85
CA TYR A 62 11.47 -11.29 11.73
C TYR A 62 10.85 -12.18 12.77
N GLN A 63 10.94 -11.80 14.03
CA GLN A 63 10.28 -12.50 15.13
C GLN A 63 8.78 -12.21 15.06
N VAL A 64 7.95 -13.24 14.96
CA VAL A 64 6.49 -13.10 14.87
C VAL A 64 5.86 -13.21 16.26
N VAL A 65 6.23 -14.27 17.00
CA VAL A 65 5.66 -14.59 18.31
C VAL A 65 6.74 -15.09 19.26
N THR A 66 6.63 -14.67 20.53
CA THR A 66 7.40 -15.21 21.66
C THR A 66 6.49 -16.04 22.54
N VAL A 67 6.91 -17.26 22.87
CA VAL A 67 6.21 -18.16 23.77
C VAL A 67 7.08 -18.43 24.99
N THR A 68 6.59 -18.05 26.17
CA THR A 68 7.21 -18.37 27.45
C THR A 68 6.43 -19.51 28.12
N VAL A 69 7.13 -20.57 28.51
CA VAL A 69 6.56 -21.77 29.14
C VAL A 69 6.85 -21.75 30.63
N ASP A 70 5.79 -21.66 31.43
CA ASP A 70 5.87 -21.70 32.89
C ASP A 70 5.27 -23.00 33.44
N GLY A 71 6.02 -23.71 34.29
CA GLY A 71 5.61 -24.98 34.91
C GLY A 71 6.05 -26.24 34.15
N GLU A 72 6.24 -27.36 34.86
CA GLU A 72 6.65 -28.67 34.29
C GLU A 72 5.49 -29.67 34.15
N GLU A 73 4.56 -29.68 35.11
CA GLU A 73 3.28 -30.41 35.06
C GLU A 73 2.17 -29.36 35.03
N ASP A 74 1.23 -29.46 34.09
CA ASP A 74 0.21 -28.42 33.75
C ASP A 74 0.85 -27.08 33.37
N ALA A 75 1.69 -27.11 32.34
CA ALA A 75 2.40 -25.93 31.85
C ALA A 75 1.41 -24.85 31.36
N VAL A 76 1.78 -23.60 31.60
CA VAL A 76 1.09 -22.41 31.12
C VAL A 76 1.97 -21.76 30.05
N LEU A 77 1.38 -21.46 28.90
CA LEU A 77 2.06 -20.70 27.85
C LEU A 77 1.64 -19.23 27.95
N HIS A 78 2.62 -18.35 28.00
CA HIS A 78 2.46 -16.92 27.74
C HIS A 78 2.89 -16.66 26.30
N VAL A 79 1.97 -16.15 25.49
CA VAL A 79 2.20 -15.89 24.06
C VAL A 79 2.15 -14.39 23.83
N GLU A 80 3.27 -13.82 23.41
CA GLU A 80 3.41 -12.40 23.08
C GLU A 80 3.56 -12.25 21.55
N ALA A 81 2.66 -11.48 20.94
CA ALA A 81 2.72 -11.18 19.51
C ALA A 81 3.52 -9.89 19.23
N THR A 82 4.10 -9.81 18.03
CA THR A 82 4.77 -8.60 17.52
C THR A 82 3.81 -7.76 16.67
N ASP A 83 4.33 -6.89 15.80
CA ASP A 83 3.62 -6.10 14.78
C ASP A 83 3.32 -6.88 13.49
N ILE A 84 3.59 -8.18 13.50
CA ILE A 84 3.41 -9.07 12.37
C ILE A 84 2.11 -9.83 12.55
N ILE A 85 1.16 -9.58 11.65
CA ILE A 85 -0.18 -10.18 11.69
C ILE A 85 -0.22 -11.45 10.85
N GLY A 86 -1.25 -12.28 11.06
CA GLY A 86 -1.50 -13.49 10.28
C GLY A 86 -1.52 -14.75 11.13
N VAL A 87 -1.34 -15.90 10.51
CA VAL A 87 -1.51 -17.21 11.16
C VAL A 87 -0.18 -17.94 11.22
N VAL A 88 0.20 -18.39 12.42
CA VAL A 88 1.39 -19.23 12.63
C VAL A 88 1.06 -20.47 13.44
N SER A 89 1.62 -21.61 13.07
CA SER A 89 1.49 -22.83 13.85
C SER A 89 2.13 -22.68 15.23
N LEU A 90 1.35 -22.96 16.29
CA LEU A 90 1.82 -23.06 17.66
C LEU A 90 2.29 -24.48 17.96
N THR A 91 1.50 -25.46 17.53
CA THR A 91 1.82 -26.88 17.65
C THR A 91 1.45 -27.62 16.37
N PRO A 92 1.74 -28.93 16.29
CA PRO A 92 1.23 -29.76 15.23
C PRO A 92 -0.28 -29.90 15.05
N SER A 93 -1.08 -29.31 15.91
CA SER A 93 -2.53 -29.39 15.81
C SER A 93 -3.22 -28.08 16.13
N SER A 94 -2.47 -27.03 16.44
CA SER A 94 -3.03 -25.74 16.83
C SER A 94 -2.27 -24.56 16.27
N LYS A 95 -2.99 -23.45 16.08
CA LYS A 95 -2.53 -22.23 15.41
C LYS A 95 -2.64 -21.03 16.36
N ILE A 96 -1.78 -20.05 16.18
CA ILE A 96 -1.94 -18.70 16.70
C ILE A 96 -2.34 -17.81 15.52
N GLN A 97 -3.41 -17.06 15.69
CA GLN A 97 -3.82 -16.01 14.80
C GLN A 97 -3.50 -14.67 15.46
N VAL A 98 -2.62 -13.89 14.83
CA VAL A 98 -2.31 -12.53 15.24
C VAL A 98 -3.27 -11.58 14.52
N ASP A 99 -4.22 -11.03 15.26
CA ASP A 99 -5.28 -10.19 14.74
C ASP A 99 -4.80 -8.74 14.55
N PRO A 100 -5.04 -8.14 13.37
CA PRO A 100 -4.69 -6.74 13.13
C PRO A 100 -5.55 -5.77 13.94
N LYS A 101 -5.02 -4.55 14.15
CA LYS A 101 -5.74 -3.44 14.79
C LYS A 101 -6.78 -2.78 13.88
N ILE A 102 -6.65 -2.92 12.57
CA ILE A 102 -7.59 -2.44 11.56
C ILE A 102 -8.25 -3.63 10.88
N GLU A 103 -9.42 -3.42 10.28
CA GLU A 103 -10.16 -4.49 9.61
C GLU A 103 -9.42 -5.03 8.39
N TRP A 104 -9.57 -6.34 8.12
CA TRP A 104 -8.92 -7.03 7.01
C TRP A 104 -9.26 -6.44 5.64
N GLU A 105 -10.48 -5.93 5.46
CA GLU A 105 -10.90 -5.22 4.25
C GLU A 105 -9.95 -4.06 3.90
N HIS A 106 -9.60 -3.23 4.89
CA HIS A 106 -8.69 -2.11 4.66
C HIS A 106 -7.24 -2.58 4.43
N ILE A 107 -6.80 -3.65 5.08
CA ILE A 107 -5.46 -4.23 4.85
C ILE A 107 -5.33 -4.73 3.42
N PHE A 108 -6.40 -5.35 2.93
CA PHE A 108 -6.50 -5.84 1.58
C PHE A 108 -6.42 -4.71 0.56
N ASP A 109 -7.21 -3.65 0.77
CA ASP A 109 -7.18 -2.49 -0.12
C ASP A 109 -5.81 -1.79 -0.12
N MET A 110 -5.13 -1.71 1.04
CA MET A 110 -3.76 -1.21 1.10
C MET A 110 -2.79 -2.08 0.30
N LEU A 111 -2.88 -3.41 0.42
CA LEU A 111 -2.06 -4.35 -0.34
C LEU A 111 -2.27 -4.16 -1.85
N LEU A 112 -3.51 -3.99 -2.29
CA LEU A 112 -3.83 -3.75 -3.69
C LEU A 112 -3.28 -2.42 -4.20
N ALA A 113 -3.43 -1.36 -3.41
CA ALA A 113 -2.92 -0.04 -3.77
C ALA A 113 -1.39 -0.05 -3.91
N VAL A 114 -0.68 -0.75 -3.03
CA VAL A 114 0.78 -0.94 -3.12
C VAL A 114 1.16 -1.77 -4.35
N TYR A 115 0.43 -2.85 -4.62
CA TYR A 115 0.65 -3.70 -5.78
C TYR A 115 0.49 -2.93 -7.11
N ASP A 116 -0.58 -2.16 -7.24
CA ASP A 116 -0.91 -1.43 -8.48
C ASP A 116 0.13 -0.39 -8.89
N GLN A 117 0.89 0.15 -7.94
CA GLN A 117 1.99 1.08 -8.22
C GLN A 117 3.32 0.41 -8.56
N ASN A 118 3.35 -0.91 -8.83
CA ASN A 118 4.56 -1.71 -9.06
C ASN A 118 5.58 -1.61 -7.91
N ARG A 119 5.11 -1.43 -6.67
CA ARG A 119 5.98 -1.52 -5.50
C ARG A 119 6.01 -2.96 -5.03
N SER A 120 7.21 -3.50 -4.90
CA SER A 120 7.40 -4.86 -4.38
C SER A 120 6.88 -4.91 -2.95
N ILE A 121 5.75 -5.57 -2.74
CA ILE A 121 5.31 -5.93 -1.40
C ILE A 121 6.33 -6.93 -0.87
N GLU A 122 6.98 -6.58 0.23
CA GLU A 122 7.88 -7.49 0.92
C GLU A 122 7.01 -8.59 1.53
N TYR A 123 7.17 -9.79 0.98
CA TYR A 123 6.46 -10.95 1.47
C TYR A 123 7.28 -11.67 2.53
N HIS A 124 6.66 -11.82 3.70
CA HIS A 124 7.27 -12.43 4.87
C HIS A 124 6.76 -13.88 5.04
N GLY A 125 6.92 -14.73 4.02
CA GLY A 125 7.14 -16.18 4.08
C GLY A 125 6.11 -17.16 4.74
N ILE A 126 6.24 -18.43 4.33
CA ILE A 126 5.49 -19.61 4.79
C ILE A 126 6.44 -20.73 5.24
N PRO A 127 6.36 -21.20 6.50
CA PRO A 127 6.87 -22.50 6.93
C PRO A 127 5.99 -23.68 6.49
N LEU A 128 6.64 -24.74 6.02
CA LEU A 128 6.09 -25.83 5.20
C LEU A 128 5.79 -27.14 5.93
N GLN A 129 5.21 -27.14 7.12
CA GLN A 129 5.08 -28.41 7.88
C GLN A 129 3.65 -28.72 8.33
N ASP A 130 3.04 -29.67 7.60
CA ASP A 130 2.15 -30.77 8.01
C ASP A 130 1.03 -30.56 9.05
N PHE A 131 0.16 -29.54 8.99
CA PHE A 131 -0.99 -29.45 9.92
C PHE A 131 -2.36 -29.39 9.25
N LEU A 132 -3.40 -29.80 9.99
CA LEU A 132 -4.79 -30.00 9.56
C LEU A 132 -5.73 -29.40 10.62
N SER A 133 -6.50 -28.37 10.28
CA SER A 133 -7.76 -28.07 10.98
C SER A 133 -8.56 -27.00 10.22
N ASP A 134 -9.87 -27.19 10.26
CA ASP A 134 -10.94 -26.35 9.71
C ASP A 134 -11.03 -25.01 10.48
N ASP A 135 -11.67 -24.03 9.84
CA ASP A 135 -12.03 -22.68 10.33
C ASP A 135 -10.96 -21.59 10.13
N ILE A 136 -10.89 -21.03 8.92
CA ILE A 136 -10.30 -19.70 8.66
C ILE A 136 -11.09 -19.02 7.53
N HIS A 137 -11.31 -17.71 7.63
CA HIS A 137 -11.61 -16.84 6.47
C HIS A 137 -10.39 -16.85 5.51
N LEU A 138 -10.24 -17.95 4.78
CA LEU A 138 -9.12 -18.31 3.91
C LEU A 138 -9.06 -17.51 2.61
N ASP A 139 -10.05 -16.66 2.41
CA ASP A 139 -10.29 -15.89 1.20
C ASP A 139 -9.19 -14.88 0.92
N ASP A 140 -8.62 -14.31 1.97
CA ASP A 140 -7.66 -13.22 1.83
C ASP A 140 -6.22 -13.74 1.60
N VAL A 141 -5.89 -14.93 2.13
CA VAL A 141 -4.53 -15.49 2.07
C VAL A 141 -4.12 -15.85 0.63
N PHE A 142 -5.00 -16.48 -0.15
CA PHE A 142 -4.62 -16.86 -1.52
C PHE A 142 -4.52 -15.66 -2.46
N VAL A 143 -5.20 -14.55 -2.16
CA VAL A 143 -5.03 -13.32 -2.94
C VAL A 143 -3.61 -12.78 -2.75
N VAL A 144 -3.13 -12.73 -1.50
CA VAL A 144 -1.75 -12.29 -1.25
C VAL A 144 -0.72 -13.25 -1.89
N LEU A 145 -0.98 -14.57 -1.87
CA LEU A 145 -0.15 -15.52 -2.61
C LEU A 145 -0.18 -15.29 -4.11
N ALA A 146 -1.33 -14.92 -4.67
CA ALA A 146 -1.49 -14.61 -6.07
C ALA A 146 -0.74 -13.34 -6.47
N ILE A 147 -0.85 -12.26 -5.68
CA ILE A 147 -0.08 -11.03 -5.85
C ILE A 147 1.42 -11.34 -5.89
N ASN A 148 1.92 -12.10 -4.92
CA ASN A 148 3.33 -12.47 -4.85
C ASN A 148 3.79 -13.39 -5.97
N TYR A 149 2.92 -14.31 -6.39
CA TYR A 149 3.15 -15.16 -7.55
C TYR A 149 3.27 -14.31 -8.83
N LEU A 150 2.38 -13.34 -9.03
CA LEU A 150 2.39 -12.44 -10.17
C LEU A 150 3.62 -11.52 -10.18
N ASP A 151 3.98 -10.91 -9.04
CA ASP A 151 5.18 -10.08 -8.90
C ASP A 151 6.46 -10.88 -9.20
N GLY A 152 6.56 -12.10 -8.65
CA GLY A 152 7.65 -13.02 -8.96
C GLY A 152 7.73 -13.36 -10.46
N LEU A 153 6.59 -13.57 -11.12
CA LEU A 153 6.54 -13.82 -12.55
C LEU A 153 6.92 -12.59 -13.38
N GLU A 154 6.56 -11.38 -12.96
CA GLU A 154 6.91 -10.16 -13.69
C GLU A 154 8.43 -10.02 -13.81
N THR A 155 9.15 -10.28 -12.72
CA THR A 155 10.62 -10.32 -12.71
C THR A 155 11.15 -11.35 -13.71
N ILE A 156 10.52 -12.53 -13.81
CA ILE A 156 10.90 -13.56 -14.79
C ILE A 156 10.57 -13.12 -16.21
N GLN A 157 9.45 -12.42 -16.45
CA GLN A 157 9.10 -11.92 -17.77
C GLN A 157 10.12 -10.91 -18.29
N ARG A 158 10.55 -9.98 -17.43
CA ARG A 158 11.57 -8.96 -17.76
C ARG A 158 12.92 -9.60 -18.12
N ASN A 159 13.28 -10.71 -17.48
CA ASN A 159 14.58 -11.39 -17.65
C ASN A 159 14.55 -12.62 -18.58
N GLY A 160 13.36 -13.11 -18.94
CA GLY A 160 13.09 -14.30 -19.73
C GLY A 160 13.02 -15.61 -18.93
N TYR A 161 12.21 -16.56 -19.40
CA TYR A 161 12.07 -17.89 -18.81
C TYR A 161 13.30 -18.78 -19.06
N ILE A 162 13.59 -19.69 -18.11
CA ILE A 162 14.57 -20.76 -18.28
C ILE A 162 14.13 -21.64 -19.45
N ARG A 163 15.09 -21.96 -20.31
CA ARG A 163 14.91 -22.76 -21.52
C ARG A 163 15.96 -23.86 -21.56
N ASP A 164 15.52 -25.06 -21.89
CA ASP A 164 16.40 -26.19 -22.14
C ASP A 164 16.68 -26.29 -23.65
N LEU A 165 17.90 -26.67 -24.00
CA LEU A 165 18.30 -26.90 -25.38
C LEU A 165 18.22 -28.41 -25.65
N ILE A 166 17.24 -28.81 -26.44
CA ILE A 166 17.04 -30.20 -26.81
C ILE A 166 17.49 -30.40 -28.25
N ILE A 167 18.31 -31.43 -28.45
CA ILE A 167 18.79 -31.82 -29.78
C ILE A 167 17.70 -32.66 -30.44
N ARG A 168 16.99 -32.09 -31.41
CA ARG A 168 16.05 -32.83 -32.25
C ARG A 168 16.75 -33.29 -33.53
N ARG A 169 16.46 -34.55 -33.89
CA ARG A 169 16.98 -35.20 -35.10
C ARG A 169 15.79 -35.62 -35.96
N LEU A 170 15.72 -35.12 -37.19
CA LEU A 170 14.58 -35.40 -38.07
C LEU A 170 14.96 -35.36 -39.55
N ASP A 171 14.23 -36.11 -40.36
CA ASP A 171 14.33 -36.09 -41.82
C ASP A 171 13.39 -35.00 -42.37
N SER A 172 13.90 -34.07 -43.16
CA SER A 172 13.08 -33.02 -43.81
C SER A 172 13.78 -32.41 -45.02
N LEU A 173 13.03 -32.07 -46.07
CA LEU A 173 13.54 -31.28 -47.20
C LEU A 173 13.81 -29.82 -46.82
N ASP A 174 12.98 -29.25 -45.94
CA ASP A 174 13.12 -27.89 -45.41
C ASP A 174 13.58 -27.97 -43.95
N GLY A 175 14.90 -27.86 -43.74
CA GLY A 175 15.51 -27.93 -42.42
C GLY A 175 16.45 -26.76 -42.12
N ARG A 176 16.66 -26.51 -40.83
CA ARG A 176 17.63 -25.56 -40.29
C ARG A 176 18.44 -26.29 -39.22
N GLY A 177 19.74 -26.09 -39.19
CA GLY A 177 20.65 -26.78 -38.27
C GLY A 177 21.83 -27.39 -39.00
N GLU A 178 22.49 -28.35 -38.35
CA GLU A 178 23.57 -29.14 -38.94
C GLU A 178 22.99 -30.36 -39.67
N ILE A 179 23.54 -30.71 -40.83
CA ILE A 179 23.14 -31.91 -41.57
C ILE A 179 24.01 -33.06 -41.11
N ASP A 180 23.39 -34.15 -40.64
CA ASP A 180 24.10 -35.41 -40.44
C ASP A 180 24.28 -36.09 -41.80
N VAL A 181 25.47 -35.91 -42.38
CA VAL A 181 25.80 -36.42 -43.71
C VAL A 181 25.76 -37.94 -43.75
N GLU A 182 26.18 -38.61 -42.67
CA GLU A 182 26.20 -40.08 -42.62
C GLU A 182 24.78 -40.63 -42.66
N GLN A 183 23.90 -40.13 -41.78
CA GLN A 183 22.52 -40.58 -41.73
C GLN A 183 21.74 -40.21 -43.00
N THR A 184 22.01 -39.03 -43.58
CA THR A 184 21.42 -38.59 -44.87
C THR A 184 21.77 -39.55 -46.01
N LEU A 185 23.05 -39.96 -46.11
CA LEU A 185 23.48 -40.91 -47.15
C LEU A 185 22.86 -42.30 -46.94
N MET A 186 22.72 -42.75 -45.68
CA MET A 186 22.00 -44.00 -45.37
C MET A 186 20.52 -43.93 -45.74
N ASN A 187 19.86 -42.79 -45.49
CA ASN A 187 18.46 -42.57 -45.88
C ASN A 187 18.30 -42.62 -47.40
N HIS A 188 19.20 -41.96 -48.15
CA HIS A 188 19.22 -42.00 -49.62
C HIS A 188 19.39 -43.43 -50.15
N ALA A 189 20.28 -44.21 -49.54
CA ALA A 189 20.47 -45.62 -49.90
C ALA A 189 19.22 -46.48 -49.63
N ARG A 190 18.35 -46.07 -48.69
CA ARG A 190 17.07 -46.70 -48.37
C ARG A 190 15.88 -46.13 -49.16
N GLY A 191 16.13 -45.15 -50.04
CA GLY A 191 15.11 -44.52 -50.89
C GLY A 191 14.41 -43.31 -50.27
N ASN A 192 14.80 -42.84 -49.09
CA ASN A 192 14.34 -41.56 -48.56
C ASN A 192 15.33 -40.45 -48.97
N LEU A 193 14.86 -39.47 -49.75
CA LEU A 193 15.70 -38.38 -50.26
C LEU A 193 15.82 -37.20 -49.28
N GLU A 194 15.07 -37.22 -48.18
CA GLU A 194 15.08 -36.18 -47.16
C GLU A 194 16.42 -36.16 -46.39
N PRO A 195 17.11 -34.99 -46.34
CA PRO A 195 18.27 -34.82 -45.47
C PRO A 195 17.92 -35.02 -43.99
N HIS A 196 18.86 -35.64 -43.25
CA HIS A 196 18.77 -35.78 -41.80
C HIS A 196 19.36 -34.54 -41.12
N TRP A 197 18.52 -33.80 -40.40
CA TRP A 197 18.89 -32.58 -39.71
C TRP A 197 19.05 -32.82 -38.22
N ILE A 198 20.13 -32.29 -37.65
CA ILE A 198 20.36 -32.14 -36.22
C ILE A 198 20.19 -30.67 -35.88
N ARG A 199 19.18 -30.35 -35.06
CA ARG A 199 18.90 -28.96 -34.66
C ARG A 199 18.66 -28.86 -33.17
N ASN A 200 19.14 -27.75 -32.61
CA ASN A 200 18.85 -27.38 -31.23
C ASN A 200 17.52 -26.65 -31.21
N GLU A 201 16.54 -27.21 -30.53
CA GLU A 201 15.26 -26.56 -30.24
C GLU A 201 15.24 -26.10 -28.79
N THR A 202 14.62 -24.96 -28.56
CA THR A 202 14.38 -24.44 -27.21
C THR A 202 13.09 -25.05 -26.68
N GLU A 203 13.16 -25.70 -25.53
CA GLU A 203 12.01 -26.21 -24.80
C GLU A 203 11.88 -25.47 -23.47
N TYR A 204 10.66 -25.08 -23.13
CA TYR A 204 10.38 -24.35 -21.89
C TYR A 204 9.81 -25.24 -20.78
N ASP A 205 9.44 -26.50 -21.09
CA ASP A 205 8.82 -27.44 -20.14
C ASP A 205 9.81 -28.14 -19.20
N ASN A 206 10.57 -27.32 -18.47
CA ASN A 206 11.45 -27.79 -17.39
C ASN A 206 10.75 -27.79 -16.04
N ALA A 207 11.37 -28.43 -15.04
CA ALA A 207 10.79 -28.57 -13.70
C ALA A 207 10.50 -27.22 -13.01
N ALA A 208 11.29 -26.18 -13.28
CA ALA A 208 11.10 -24.85 -12.70
C ALA A 208 9.85 -24.17 -13.28
N ASN A 209 9.73 -24.08 -14.59
CA ASN A 209 8.56 -23.48 -15.25
C ASN A 209 7.29 -24.31 -15.01
N SER A 210 7.42 -25.65 -14.97
CA SER A 210 6.33 -26.57 -14.64
C SER A 210 5.84 -26.39 -13.19
N LEU A 211 6.72 -26.07 -12.24
CA LEU A 211 6.33 -25.74 -10.86
C LEU A 211 5.56 -24.42 -10.80
N LEU A 212 6.02 -23.38 -11.52
CA LEU A 212 5.30 -22.10 -11.63
C LEU A 212 3.90 -22.33 -12.21
N HIS A 213 3.82 -23.12 -13.29
CA HIS A 213 2.54 -23.49 -13.92
C HIS A 213 1.60 -24.24 -12.96
N TYR A 214 2.14 -25.17 -12.17
CA TYR A 214 1.37 -25.90 -11.15
C TYR A 214 0.79 -24.97 -10.08
N ALA A 215 1.61 -24.03 -9.58
CA ALA A 215 1.20 -23.06 -8.59
C ALA A 215 0.09 -22.14 -9.13
N GLY A 216 0.24 -21.60 -10.33
CA GLY A 216 -0.80 -20.79 -10.98
C GLY A 216 -2.11 -21.56 -11.19
N LYS A 217 -2.06 -22.84 -11.61
CA LYS A 217 -3.25 -23.69 -11.72
C LYS A 217 -3.93 -23.94 -10.39
N THR A 218 -3.14 -24.11 -9.33
CA THR A 218 -3.66 -24.26 -7.97
C THR A 218 -4.36 -22.98 -7.53
N LEU A 219 -3.76 -21.81 -7.72
CA LEU A 219 -4.39 -20.52 -7.41
C LEU A 219 -5.71 -20.33 -8.17
N ILE A 220 -5.75 -20.53 -9.50
CA ILE A 220 -6.98 -20.41 -10.31
C ILE A 220 -8.09 -21.30 -9.75
N ARG A 221 -7.75 -22.50 -9.28
CA ARG A 221 -8.72 -23.41 -8.70
C ARG A 221 -9.28 -22.86 -7.38
N LEU A 222 -8.41 -22.35 -6.50
CA LEU A 222 -8.80 -21.77 -5.21
C LEU A 222 -9.71 -20.56 -5.41
N PHE A 223 -9.35 -19.66 -6.35
CA PHE A 223 -10.20 -18.53 -6.73
C PHE A 223 -11.60 -18.97 -7.19
N ARG A 224 -11.72 -20.07 -7.94
CA ARG A 224 -13.01 -20.60 -8.37
C ARG A 224 -13.82 -21.25 -7.25
N GLU A 225 -13.14 -21.84 -6.27
CA GLU A 225 -13.78 -22.48 -5.12
C GLU A 225 -14.36 -21.43 -4.17
N ASN A 226 -13.73 -20.25 -4.05
CA ASN A 226 -14.13 -19.17 -3.14
C ASN A 226 -14.81 -17.96 -3.82
N ALA A 227 -15.14 -18.07 -5.12
CA ALA A 227 -15.78 -16.99 -5.89
C ALA A 227 -17.19 -16.61 -5.43
N ALA A 228 -17.86 -17.45 -4.62
CA ALA A 228 -19.22 -17.19 -4.16
C ALA A 228 -19.29 -16.33 -2.87
N GLU A 229 -18.16 -16.19 -2.18
CA GLU A 229 -18.07 -15.53 -0.87
C GLU A 229 -17.42 -14.13 -0.94
N ASN A 230 -16.77 -13.80 -2.07
CA ASN A 230 -16.04 -12.54 -2.25
C ASN A 230 -16.65 -11.65 -3.35
N ASP A 231 -17.20 -10.50 -2.98
CA ASP A 231 -17.78 -9.48 -3.89
C ASP A 231 -16.77 -8.37 -4.29
N HIS A 232 -15.49 -8.51 -3.93
CA HIS A 232 -14.51 -7.42 -4.14
C HIS A 232 -14.01 -7.35 -5.60
N PRO A 233 -14.15 -6.20 -6.32
CA PRO A 233 -13.80 -6.07 -7.75
C PRO A 233 -12.34 -6.42 -8.09
N ALA A 234 -11.40 -6.20 -7.16
CA ALA A 234 -9.98 -6.51 -7.38
C ALA A 234 -9.69 -8.01 -7.42
N TYR A 235 -10.56 -8.84 -6.82
CA TYR A 235 -10.45 -10.30 -6.84
C TYR A 235 -10.49 -10.84 -8.28
N ASP A 236 -11.46 -10.37 -9.07
CA ASP A 236 -11.63 -10.74 -10.47
C ASP A 236 -10.43 -10.31 -11.33
N ARG A 237 -9.83 -9.15 -11.01
CA ARG A 237 -8.65 -8.66 -11.70
C ARG A 237 -7.45 -9.56 -11.46
N ILE A 238 -7.12 -9.84 -10.20
CA ILE A 238 -5.99 -10.70 -9.84
C ILE A 238 -6.18 -12.11 -10.40
N PHE A 239 -7.40 -12.66 -10.30
CA PHE A 239 -7.75 -13.92 -10.93
C PHE A 239 -7.47 -13.91 -12.44
N SER A 240 -7.89 -12.85 -13.13
CA SER A 240 -7.67 -12.69 -14.58
C SER A 240 -6.18 -12.59 -14.94
N GLU A 241 -5.38 -11.92 -14.11
CA GLU A 241 -3.93 -11.82 -14.28
C GLU A 241 -3.24 -13.18 -14.07
N VAL A 242 -3.59 -13.91 -13.00
CA VAL A 242 -3.07 -15.28 -12.78
C VAL A 242 -3.46 -16.20 -13.94
N HIS A 243 -4.71 -16.12 -14.41
CA HIS A 243 -5.17 -16.90 -15.55
C HIS A 243 -4.36 -16.62 -16.82
N ARG A 244 -4.11 -15.34 -17.12
CA ARG A 244 -3.29 -14.91 -18.26
C ARG A 244 -1.86 -15.46 -18.17
N GLU A 245 -1.28 -15.48 -16.98
CA GLU A 245 0.08 -16.01 -16.78
C GLU A 245 0.16 -17.53 -16.93
N VAL A 246 -0.88 -18.26 -16.48
CA VAL A 246 -0.98 -19.69 -16.74
C VAL A 246 -1.14 -19.98 -18.24
N GLU A 247 -2.01 -19.26 -18.95
CA GLU A 247 -2.16 -19.39 -20.40
C GLU A 247 -0.86 -19.07 -21.16
N ARG A 248 -0.09 -18.09 -20.68
CA ARG A 248 1.22 -17.75 -21.24
C ARG A 248 2.18 -18.93 -21.13
N LEU A 249 2.29 -19.56 -19.95
CA LEU A 249 3.10 -20.75 -19.76
C LEU A 249 2.65 -21.90 -20.67
N GLU A 250 1.34 -22.14 -20.80
CA GLU A 250 0.78 -23.16 -21.69
C GLU A 250 1.09 -22.87 -23.16
N SER A 251 1.04 -21.61 -23.58
CA SER A 251 1.39 -21.20 -24.96
C SER A 251 2.87 -21.46 -25.30
N MET A 252 3.75 -21.50 -24.29
CA MET A 252 5.16 -21.89 -24.44
C MET A 252 5.36 -23.42 -24.40
N GLY A 253 4.28 -24.19 -24.25
CA GLY A 253 4.30 -25.65 -24.17
C GLY A 253 4.61 -26.20 -22.77
N VAL A 254 4.56 -25.37 -21.73
CA VAL A 254 4.79 -25.78 -20.34
C VAL A 254 3.56 -26.52 -19.83
N GLY A 255 3.76 -27.68 -19.20
CA GLY A 255 2.70 -28.47 -18.63
C GLY A 255 3.04 -28.97 -17.22
N SER A 256 2.08 -28.84 -16.30
CA SER A 256 2.19 -29.35 -14.95
C SER A 256 1.18 -30.47 -14.66
N GLY A 257 1.61 -31.47 -13.90
CA GLY A 257 0.74 -32.52 -13.38
C GLY A 257 1.22 -33.10 -12.06
N LEU A 258 0.35 -33.88 -11.41
CA LEU A 258 0.65 -34.57 -10.14
C LEU A 258 1.71 -35.68 -10.30
N ASP A 259 1.90 -36.16 -11.53
CA ASP A 259 2.93 -37.14 -11.88
C ASP A 259 4.36 -36.60 -11.73
N ARG A 260 4.54 -35.27 -11.70
CA ARG A 260 5.84 -34.60 -11.52
C ARG A 260 6.09 -34.10 -10.08
N MET A 261 5.24 -34.44 -9.11
CA MET A 261 5.35 -33.91 -7.74
C MET A 261 6.66 -34.26 -7.04
N ASP A 262 7.19 -35.47 -7.24
CA ASP A 262 8.48 -35.85 -6.65
C ASP A 262 9.63 -35.00 -7.21
N THR A 263 9.56 -34.67 -8.52
CA THR A 263 10.50 -33.75 -9.16
C THR A 263 10.37 -32.37 -8.54
N TYR A 264 9.15 -31.86 -8.35
CA TYR A 264 8.96 -30.55 -7.73
C TYR A 264 9.47 -30.53 -6.30
N ARG A 265 9.23 -31.56 -5.48
CA ARG A 265 9.70 -31.64 -4.08
C ARG A 265 11.22 -31.59 -3.99
N GLN A 266 11.91 -32.33 -4.84
CA GLN A 266 13.37 -32.43 -4.83
C GLN A 266 14.07 -31.20 -5.42
N LEU A 267 13.38 -30.46 -6.29
CA LEU A 267 13.92 -29.26 -6.92
C LEU A 267 14.26 -28.20 -5.87
N SER A 268 15.45 -27.62 -5.94
CA SER A 268 15.91 -26.53 -5.10
C SER A 268 16.39 -25.35 -5.94
N LEU A 269 16.49 -24.16 -5.35
CA LEU A 269 17.08 -23.00 -6.04
C LEU A 269 18.52 -23.25 -6.51
N HIS A 270 19.26 -24.13 -5.83
CA HIS A 270 20.62 -24.49 -6.21
C HIS A 270 20.69 -25.36 -7.47
N ASP A 271 19.59 -26.01 -7.84
CA ASP A 271 19.49 -26.75 -9.10
C ASP A 271 19.28 -25.82 -10.30
N LEU A 272 18.92 -24.55 -10.05
CA LEU A 272 18.82 -23.53 -11.08
C LEU A 272 20.21 -22.95 -11.41
N PRO A 273 20.46 -22.56 -12.68
CA PRO A 273 21.72 -21.91 -13.02
C PRO A 273 21.95 -20.65 -12.18
N THR A 274 23.16 -20.44 -11.67
CA THR A 274 23.50 -19.32 -10.75
C THR A 274 23.15 -17.94 -11.31
N GLN A 275 23.10 -17.79 -12.64
CA GLN A 275 22.70 -16.54 -13.33
C GLN A 275 21.19 -16.28 -13.30
N ARG A 276 20.38 -17.18 -12.74
CA ARG A 276 18.91 -17.15 -12.72
C ARG A 276 18.36 -16.87 -11.32
N GLN A 277 19.11 -16.17 -10.47
CA GLN A 277 18.66 -15.81 -9.12
C GLN A 277 17.34 -15.02 -9.08
N TYR A 278 17.00 -14.34 -10.18
CA TYR A 278 15.71 -13.64 -10.35
C TYR A 278 14.49 -14.58 -10.35
N TYR A 279 14.67 -15.91 -10.38
CA TYR A 279 13.60 -16.89 -10.16
C TYR A 279 13.24 -17.07 -8.68
N ARG A 280 14.08 -16.62 -7.74
CA ARG A 280 13.97 -16.91 -6.30
C ARG A 280 12.55 -16.69 -5.77
N LYS A 281 12.05 -15.46 -5.90
CA LYS A 281 10.71 -15.07 -5.41
C LYS A 281 9.61 -15.98 -5.95
N ALA A 282 9.51 -16.10 -7.28
CA ALA A 282 8.47 -16.92 -7.91
C ALA A 282 8.59 -18.41 -7.54
N PHE A 283 9.81 -18.91 -7.40
CA PHE A 283 10.08 -20.29 -7.02
C PHE A 283 9.63 -20.57 -5.59
N ASP A 284 9.96 -19.70 -4.65
CA ASP A 284 9.62 -19.89 -3.24
C ASP A 284 8.11 -19.80 -3.01
N VAL A 285 7.44 -18.83 -3.65
CA VAL A 285 5.97 -18.73 -3.64
C VAL A 285 5.33 -19.97 -4.26
N ALA A 286 5.83 -20.44 -5.41
CA ALA A 286 5.30 -21.63 -6.06
C ALA A 286 5.51 -22.91 -5.25
N LYS A 287 6.66 -23.02 -4.56
CA LYS A 287 6.92 -24.09 -3.59
C LYS A 287 5.91 -24.08 -2.47
N ALA A 288 5.59 -22.90 -1.93
CA ALA A 288 4.68 -22.74 -0.84
C ALA A 288 3.22 -23.09 -1.19
N ILE A 289 2.76 -22.64 -2.37
CA ILE A 289 1.46 -23.03 -2.92
C ILE A 289 1.40 -24.55 -3.14
N MET A 290 2.47 -25.15 -3.69
CA MET A 290 2.53 -26.58 -3.95
C MET A 290 2.41 -27.43 -2.67
N SER A 291 3.21 -27.11 -1.66
CA SER A 291 3.18 -27.81 -0.36
C SER A 291 1.84 -27.70 0.34
N SER A 292 1.18 -26.55 0.26
CA SER A 292 -0.15 -26.39 0.87
C SER A 292 -1.21 -27.24 0.17
N SER A 293 -1.15 -27.33 -1.17
CA SER A 293 -2.06 -28.19 -1.95
C SER A 293 -1.94 -29.69 -1.65
N LEU A 294 -0.80 -30.15 -1.10
CA LEU A 294 -0.52 -31.55 -0.81
C LEU A 294 -1.14 -32.04 0.51
N GLY A 295 -1.28 -31.16 1.52
CA GLY A 295 -1.93 -31.50 2.80
C GLY A 295 -3.42 -31.84 2.65
N GLN A 296 -4.08 -31.26 1.64
CA GLN A 296 -5.51 -31.40 1.35
C GLN A 296 -5.92 -32.77 0.77
N GLN A 297 -5.01 -33.55 0.17
CA GLN A 297 -5.38 -34.81 -0.51
C GLN A 297 -5.57 -36.01 0.44
N LEU A 298 -5.28 -35.85 1.74
CA LEU A 298 -5.36 -36.92 2.73
C LEU A 298 -6.73 -37.04 3.45
N ARG A 299 -7.69 -36.13 3.22
CA ARG A 299 -9.03 -36.19 3.85
C ARG A 299 -10.15 -35.85 2.85
N ASP A 300 -11.22 -36.64 2.87
CA ASP A 300 -12.52 -36.27 2.28
C ASP A 300 -13.15 -35.16 3.15
N GLY A 301 -13.11 -33.91 2.68
CA GLY A 301 -13.65 -32.71 3.34
C GLY A 301 -13.51 -31.45 2.45
N PRO A 302 -14.13 -30.31 2.80
CA PRO A 302 -13.87 -29.03 2.12
C PRO A 302 -12.38 -28.66 2.17
N ARG A 303 -11.90 -28.01 1.11
CA ARG A 303 -10.46 -27.89 0.80
C ARG A 303 -9.91 -26.59 1.38
N GLU A 304 -9.14 -26.68 2.46
CA GLU A 304 -8.53 -25.50 3.11
C GLU A 304 -7.01 -25.51 3.01
N LEU A 305 -6.40 -24.39 2.61
CA LEU A 305 -4.94 -24.25 2.53
C LEU A 305 -4.40 -24.11 3.96
N VAL A 306 -3.46 -24.97 4.36
CA VAL A 306 -2.78 -24.81 5.65
C VAL A 306 -1.42 -24.19 5.37
N VAL A 307 -1.33 -22.91 5.65
CA VAL A 307 -0.19 -22.05 5.34
C VAL A 307 0.02 -21.13 6.52
N ASP A 308 1.19 -21.23 7.16
CA ASP A 308 1.64 -20.15 8.05
C ASP A 308 1.83 -18.91 7.16
N TYR A 309 1.03 -17.87 7.35
CA TYR A 309 1.09 -16.65 6.54
C TYR A 309 1.23 -15.48 7.49
N VAL A 310 2.19 -14.61 7.22
CA VAL A 310 2.36 -13.40 8.01
C VAL A 310 2.63 -12.17 7.17
N LEU A 311 2.19 -11.03 7.69
CA LEU A 311 2.28 -9.72 7.04
C LEU A 311 2.86 -8.70 8.04
N ASN A 312 3.90 -7.98 7.62
CA ASN A 312 4.47 -6.91 8.42
C ASN A 312 3.65 -5.62 8.20
N MET A 313 2.91 -5.21 9.23
CA MET A 313 2.01 -4.06 9.11
C MET A 313 2.74 -2.72 9.12
N GLU A 314 3.88 -2.59 9.80
CA GLU A 314 4.69 -1.36 9.73
C GLU A 314 5.17 -1.12 8.29
N SER A 315 5.68 -2.15 7.64
CA SER A 315 6.21 -2.08 6.27
C SER A 315 5.10 -1.89 5.24
N LEU A 316 3.96 -2.59 5.38
CA LEU A 316 2.81 -2.38 4.49
C LEU A 316 2.27 -0.95 4.62
N PHE A 317 2.08 -0.48 5.85
CA PHE A 317 1.53 0.86 6.09
C PHE A 317 2.48 1.95 5.59
N GLU A 318 3.79 1.82 5.78
CA GLU A 318 4.79 2.73 5.18
C GLU A 318 4.67 2.77 3.65
N GLN A 319 4.60 1.61 3.00
CA GLN A 319 4.47 1.53 1.55
C GLN A 319 3.16 2.14 1.06
N TYR A 320 2.06 1.87 1.76
CA TYR A 320 0.76 2.44 1.47
C TYR A 320 0.75 3.96 1.63
N SER A 321 1.28 4.48 2.75
CA SER A 321 1.45 5.92 2.98
C SER A 321 2.16 6.63 1.82
N GLN A 322 3.23 6.04 1.30
CA GLN A 322 3.92 6.61 0.14
C GLN A 322 3.08 6.55 -1.15
N VAL A 323 2.18 5.56 -1.32
CA VAL A 323 1.25 5.51 -2.46
C VAL A 323 0.24 6.66 -2.34
N VAL A 324 -0.31 6.85 -1.14
CA VAL A 324 -1.25 7.93 -0.83
C VAL A 324 -0.60 9.28 -1.07
N ILE A 325 0.59 9.53 -0.53
CA ILE A 325 1.32 10.80 -0.75
C ILE A 325 1.50 11.08 -2.24
N GLU A 326 1.90 10.08 -3.04
CA GLU A 326 2.07 10.24 -4.49
C GLU A 326 0.76 10.56 -5.21
N ARG A 327 -0.32 9.86 -4.86
CA ARG A 327 -1.63 10.06 -5.49
C ARG A 327 -2.22 11.42 -5.11
N GLU A 328 -2.22 11.76 -3.82
CA GLU A 328 -2.77 13.03 -3.34
C GLU A 328 -1.96 14.22 -3.83
N LEU A 329 -0.62 14.12 -3.89
CA LEU A 329 0.18 15.16 -4.53
C LEU A 329 -0.15 15.30 -6.02
N SER A 330 -0.35 14.20 -6.75
CA SER A 330 -0.77 14.25 -8.15
C SER A 330 -2.15 14.88 -8.32
N ASP A 331 -3.05 14.70 -7.36
CA ASP A 331 -4.36 15.34 -7.34
C ASP A 331 -4.22 16.85 -7.10
N ILE A 332 -3.41 17.26 -6.12
CA ILE A 332 -3.10 18.68 -5.85
C ILE A 332 -2.51 19.36 -7.09
N LYS A 333 -1.53 18.72 -7.74
CA LYS A 333 -0.94 19.22 -9.00
C LYS A 333 -1.96 19.34 -10.13
N SER A 334 -3.04 18.55 -10.12
CA SER A 334 -4.03 18.58 -11.21
C SER A 334 -4.81 19.89 -11.27
N TYR A 335 -4.92 20.60 -10.15
CA TYR A 335 -5.55 21.92 -10.07
C TYR A 335 -4.54 23.06 -9.92
N ASP A 336 -3.24 22.81 -9.83
CA ASP A 336 -2.23 23.86 -10.00
C ASP A 336 -2.23 24.35 -11.46
N HIS A 337 -2.79 25.53 -11.70
CA HIS A 337 -2.86 26.12 -13.03
C HIS A 337 -1.64 26.98 -13.39
N LEU A 338 -0.70 27.13 -12.46
CA LEU A 338 0.53 27.90 -12.67
C LEU A 338 1.74 27.01 -12.93
N ASP A 339 1.59 25.69 -12.82
CA ASP A 339 2.65 24.68 -12.95
C ASP A 339 3.82 24.95 -11.97
N GLU A 340 3.55 25.59 -10.82
CA GLU A 340 4.56 25.90 -9.79
C GLU A 340 4.97 24.64 -9.02
N LEU A 341 4.07 23.66 -8.93
CA LEU A 341 4.30 22.40 -8.24
C LEU A 341 4.98 21.35 -9.11
N ASP A 342 5.33 21.63 -10.38
CA ASP A 342 5.89 20.63 -11.30
C ASP A 342 7.15 19.92 -10.74
N ASP A 343 8.03 20.70 -10.12
CA ASP A 343 9.30 20.21 -9.54
C ASP A 343 9.15 19.60 -8.13
N VAL A 344 7.95 19.67 -7.52
CA VAL A 344 7.67 19.07 -6.22
C VAL A 344 7.49 17.56 -6.37
N THR A 345 8.27 16.76 -5.65
CA THR A 345 8.22 15.31 -5.73
C THR A 345 8.18 14.66 -4.35
N PRO A 346 7.44 13.56 -4.21
CA PRO A 346 7.48 12.76 -3.00
C PRO A 346 8.62 11.75 -3.11
N VAL A 347 9.51 11.74 -2.13
CA VAL A 347 10.70 10.89 -2.12
C VAL A 347 10.58 9.86 -1.01
N ARG A 348 10.59 8.59 -1.42
CA ARG A 348 10.60 7.44 -0.51
C ARG A 348 12.01 7.20 0.04
N SER A 349 12.12 7.04 1.35
CA SER A 349 13.35 6.63 2.04
C SER A 349 14.62 7.42 1.65
N PRO A 350 14.60 8.77 1.61
CA PRO A 350 15.75 9.55 1.16
C PRO A 350 16.98 9.26 2.02
N SER A 351 18.12 8.98 1.38
CA SER A 351 19.37 8.70 2.09
C SER A 351 20.05 10.00 2.51
N VAL A 352 20.08 10.24 3.81
CA VAL A 352 20.71 11.42 4.41
C VAL A 352 22.05 11.01 5.02
N ASN A 353 23.14 11.43 4.38
CA ASN A 353 24.50 11.11 4.78
C ASN A 353 25.14 12.31 5.49
N PRO A 354 25.17 12.36 6.84
CA PRO A 354 25.77 13.48 7.59
C PRO A 354 27.29 13.63 7.39
N PHE A 355 27.98 12.62 6.84
CA PHE A 355 29.43 12.60 6.70
C PHE A 355 29.87 12.30 5.26
N GLU A 356 30.73 13.15 4.71
CA GLU A 356 31.32 12.94 3.38
C GLU A 356 32.16 11.65 3.34
N GLY A 357 31.87 10.77 2.37
CA GLY A 357 32.64 9.55 2.14
C GLY A 357 32.35 8.38 3.09
N GLU A 358 31.44 8.52 4.06
CA GLU A 358 31.06 7.48 5.02
C GLU A 358 29.59 7.05 4.88
N GLY A 359 29.25 6.41 3.75
CA GLY A 359 27.87 5.93 3.48
C GLY A 359 27.38 4.79 4.40
N LYS A 360 28.10 4.43 5.46
CA LYS A 360 27.65 3.48 6.49
C LYS A 360 26.92 4.16 7.65
N VAL A 361 27.00 5.49 7.75
CA VAL A 361 26.32 6.28 8.77
C VAL A 361 25.31 7.16 8.04
N SER A 362 24.14 6.60 7.76
CA SER A 362 23.06 7.27 7.03
C SER A 362 21.77 7.26 7.86
N HIS A 363 20.97 8.31 7.69
CA HIS A 363 19.60 8.40 8.15
C HIS A 363 18.65 8.21 6.96
N GLN A 364 17.51 7.57 7.17
CA GLN A 364 16.50 7.34 6.16
C GLN A 364 15.13 7.62 6.79
N PRO A 365 14.60 8.85 6.64
CA PRO A 365 13.19 9.12 6.91
C PRO A 365 12.32 8.25 5.99
N ASP A 366 11.11 7.89 6.43
CA ASP A 366 10.23 7.06 5.59
C ASP A 366 9.81 7.82 4.32
N HIS A 367 9.42 9.09 4.48
CA HIS A 367 8.93 9.94 3.40
C HIS A 367 9.48 11.37 3.52
N ALA A 368 9.71 12.01 2.39
CA ALA A 368 9.95 13.44 2.30
C ALA A 368 9.21 14.06 1.11
N LEU A 369 8.73 15.29 1.28
CA LEU A 369 8.25 16.12 0.18
C LEU A 369 9.37 17.08 -0.20
N GLN A 370 9.80 17.08 -1.46
CA GLN A 370 10.98 17.83 -1.90
C GLN A 370 10.68 18.66 -3.15
N GLU A 371 11.25 19.87 -3.21
CA GLU A 371 11.32 20.68 -4.42
C GLU A 371 12.79 20.80 -4.82
N GLY A 372 13.19 20.07 -5.87
CA GLY A 372 14.61 19.96 -6.25
C GLY A 372 15.48 19.39 -5.12
N GLU A 373 16.35 20.22 -4.51
CA GLU A 373 17.21 19.84 -3.38
C GLU A 373 16.63 20.28 -2.01
N GLU A 374 15.57 21.08 -2.01
CA GLU A 374 14.93 21.60 -0.80
C GLU A 374 13.90 20.60 -0.26
N THR A 375 13.85 20.42 1.06
CA THR A 375 12.87 19.54 1.71
C THR A 375 11.78 20.38 2.36
N LEU A 376 10.57 20.30 1.80
CA LEU A 376 9.40 21.04 2.26
C LEU A 376 8.82 20.42 3.54
N ALA A 377 8.75 19.07 3.58
CA ALA A 377 8.23 18.33 4.73
C ALA A 377 8.88 16.97 4.89
N VAL A 378 8.95 16.48 6.14
CA VAL A 378 9.37 15.12 6.49
C VAL A 378 8.23 14.40 7.18
N LEU A 379 7.87 13.23 6.66
CA LEU A 379 6.81 12.39 7.21
C LEU A 379 7.35 11.01 7.59
N ASP A 380 6.90 10.49 8.73
CA ASP A 380 7.34 9.22 9.29
C ASP A 380 6.12 8.35 9.60
N SER A 381 6.06 7.15 9.03
CA SER A 381 4.91 6.25 9.16
C SER A 381 5.00 5.44 10.44
N LYS A 382 3.92 5.40 11.22
CA LYS A 382 3.87 4.69 12.51
C LYS A 382 2.55 3.95 12.66
N TYR A 383 2.63 2.62 12.56
CA TYR A 383 1.50 1.72 12.72
C TYR A 383 1.26 1.38 14.21
N TYR A 384 0.88 2.39 14.98
CA TYR A 384 0.69 2.29 16.43
C TYR A 384 -0.77 2.08 16.82
N ALA A 385 -0.98 1.40 17.95
CA ALA A 385 -2.30 1.23 18.55
C ALA A 385 -2.84 2.55 19.10
N GLU A 386 -4.15 2.60 19.30
CA GLU A 386 -4.83 3.72 19.93
C GLU A 386 -4.17 4.10 21.27
N GLY A 387 -3.97 5.40 21.50
CA GLY A 387 -3.35 5.94 22.70
C GLY A 387 -1.82 5.87 22.76
N HIS A 388 -1.13 5.19 21.82
CA HIS A 388 0.33 5.13 21.77
C HIS A 388 0.94 6.29 20.94
N ASP A 389 1.09 7.44 21.60
CA ASP A 389 1.59 8.68 20.98
C ASP A 389 3.10 8.60 20.61
N PRO A 390 3.49 8.64 19.31
CA PRO A 390 4.87 8.52 18.85
C PRO A 390 5.76 9.67 19.34
N VAL A 391 5.16 10.82 19.69
CA VAL A 391 5.90 11.95 20.25
C VAL A 391 6.30 11.67 21.69
N LYS A 392 5.61 10.78 22.42
CA LYS A 392 6.01 10.40 23.78
C LYS A 392 7.11 9.34 23.77
N ASP A 393 7.15 8.49 22.73
CA ASP A 393 8.24 7.54 22.51
C ASP A 393 9.56 8.28 22.25
N SER A 394 10.56 7.99 23.08
CA SER A 394 11.90 8.56 22.96
C SER A 394 12.57 8.22 21.63
N SER A 395 12.34 7.03 21.09
CA SER A 395 13.06 6.55 19.91
C SER A 395 12.53 7.20 18.63
N SER A 396 11.20 7.23 18.47
CA SER A 396 10.53 7.78 17.30
C SER A 396 10.67 9.29 17.24
N ARG A 397 10.41 9.98 18.37
CA ARG A 397 10.62 11.44 18.49
C ARG A 397 12.06 11.85 18.16
N SER A 398 13.06 11.14 18.69
CA SER A 398 14.47 11.51 18.46
C SER A 398 14.88 11.29 17.01
N ARG A 399 14.36 10.26 16.35
CA ARG A 399 14.59 10.01 14.91
C ARG A 399 14.02 11.13 14.06
N LEU A 400 12.73 11.46 14.23
CA LEU A 400 12.08 12.52 13.45
C LEU A 400 12.77 13.89 13.63
N PHE A 401 13.16 14.25 14.86
CA PHE A 401 13.91 15.49 15.09
C PHE A 401 15.32 15.48 14.48
N SER A 402 15.95 14.30 14.39
CA SER A 402 17.24 14.17 13.69
C SER A 402 17.04 14.40 12.19
N TYR A 403 15.97 13.87 11.61
CA TYR A 403 15.62 14.09 10.21
C TYR A 403 15.35 15.56 9.92
N ALA A 404 14.50 16.19 10.74
CA ALA A 404 14.21 17.63 10.66
C ALA A 404 15.48 18.48 10.66
N TYR A 405 16.41 18.17 11.57
CA TYR A 405 17.67 18.90 11.68
C TYR A 405 18.58 18.71 10.46
N LEU A 406 18.69 17.47 9.96
CA LEU A 406 19.58 17.15 8.85
C LEU A 406 19.04 17.59 7.48
N LEU A 407 17.71 17.66 7.33
CA LEU A 407 17.03 18.05 6.10
C LEU A 407 16.55 19.51 6.11
N HIS A 408 16.78 20.24 7.20
CA HIS A 408 16.33 21.63 7.38
C HIS A 408 14.81 21.81 7.20
N ALA A 409 14.02 20.80 7.56
CA ALA A 409 12.57 20.82 7.41
C ALA A 409 11.87 21.36 8.67
N ASP A 410 11.00 22.34 8.47
CA ASP A 410 10.18 22.95 9.54
C ASP A 410 8.76 22.37 9.61
N ARG A 411 8.37 21.53 8.65
CA ARG A 411 7.11 20.77 8.62
C ARG A 411 7.39 19.29 8.87
N LEU A 412 6.80 18.77 9.95
CA LEU A 412 7.00 17.39 10.39
C LEU A 412 5.65 16.71 10.57
N ALA A 413 5.56 15.45 10.15
CA ALA A 413 4.35 14.65 10.37
C ALA A 413 4.66 13.23 10.83
N PHE A 414 3.80 12.72 11.71
CA PHE A 414 3.63 11.28 11.91
C PHE A 414 2.36 10.84 11.21
N LEU A 415 2.50 9.88 10.30
CA LEU A 415 1.37 9.22 9.64
C LEU A 415 0.95 8.03 10.49
N CYS A 416 -0.30 8.03 10.95
CA CYS A 416 -0.81 7.01 11.87
C CYS A 416 -2.23 6.60 11.47
N PRO A 417 -2.62 5.33 11.66
CA PRO A 417 -3.96 4.87 11.31
C PRO A 417 -5.01 5.13 12.41
N LEU A 418 -4.61 5.11 13.69
CA LEU A 418 -5.53 4.99 14.84
C LEU A 418 -5.25 5.98 15.98
N LEU A 419 -4.65 7.14 15.70
CA LEU A 419 -4.33 8.13 16.73
C LEU A 419 -5.20 9.37 16.60
N GLU A 420 -5.51 10.01 17.73
CA GLU A 420 -6.16 11.32 17.69
C GLU A 420 -5.27 12.35 16.96
N PRO A 421 -5.81 13.07 15.95
CA PRO A 421 -5.10 14.14 15.26
C PRO A 421 -4.61 15.21 16.23
N LYS A 422 -3.34 15.57 16.16
CA LYS A 422 -2.72 16.57 17.07
C LYS A 422 -1.70 17.42 16.36
N ARG A 423 -1.82 18.74 16.53
CA ARG A 423 -0.82 19.72 16.10
C ARG A 423 0.00 20.23 17.28
N ARG A 424 1.31 20.33 17.10
CA ARG A 424 2.28 20.76 18.12
C ARG A 424 3.31 21.69 17.50
N ARG A 425 3.68 22.74 18.24
CA ARG A 425 4.79 23.62 17.85
C ARG A 425 6.05 23.28 18.66
N VAL A 426 7.15 23.04 17.97
CA VAL A 426 8.46 22.81 18.58
C VAL A 426 9.01 24.15 19.06
N VAL A 427 9.15 24.32 20.38
CA VAL A 427 9.49 25.61 20.99
C VAL A 427 10.86 26.14 20.55
N GLN A 428 11.82 25.25 20.29
CA GLN A 428 13.21 25.61 20.01
C GLN A 428 13.45 26.06 18.57
N THR A 429 12.80 25.41 17.60
CA THR A 429 12.99 25.68 16.16
C THR A 429 11.82 26.47 15.57
N GLY A 430 10.65 26.45 16.21
CA GLY A 430 9.43 27.00 15.65
C GLY A 430 8.67 26.04 14.73
N ALA A 431 9.31 24.92 14.34
CA ALA A 431 8.76 23.88 13.48
C ALA A 431 7.41 23.35 13.98
N GLU A 432 6.56 22.94 13.04
CA GLU A 432 5.26 22.37 13.31
C GLU A 432 5.29 20.85 13.13
N LEU A 433 4.80 20.13 14.13
CA LEU A 433 4.63 18.69 14.11
C LEU A 433 3.14 18.35 14.16
N GLN A 434 2.68 17.56 13.18
CA GLN A 434 1.32 17.06 13.11
C GLN A 434 1.27 15.54 13.26
N ILE A 435 0.28 15.02 13.99
CA ILE A 435 -0.13 13.62 13.92
C ILE A 435 -1.29 13.57 12.94
N LEU A 436 -1.05 12.90 11.81
CA LEU A 436 -1.99 12.73 10.71
C LEU A 436 -2.62 11.36 10.85
N SER A 437 -3.91 11.35 11.18
CA SER A 437 -4.70 10.14 11.35
C SER A 437 -6.18 10.52 11.18
N PRO A 438 -7.02 9.65 10.61
CA PRO A 438 -8.45 9.86 10.60
C PRO A 438 -9.06 9.58 12.00
N ASP A 439 -10.27 10.07 12.24
CA ASP A 439 -11.05 9.77 13.46
C ASP A 439 -11.52 8.30 13.48
N GLU A 440 -11.95 7.79 12.34
CA GLU A 440 -12.25 6.38 12.09
C GLU A 440 -11.45 5.94 10.86
N PHE A 441 -10.71 4.83 10.98
CA PHE A 441 -9.82 4.42 9.90
C PHE A 441 -10.61 3.83 8.73
N SER A 442 -10.55 4.52 7.60
CA SER A 442 -10.83 4.01 6.28
C SER A 442 -9.77 4.56 5.33
N LEU A 443 -9.60 3.94 4.15
CA LEU A 443 -8.63 4.44 3.18
C LEU A 443 -8.99 5.86 2.72
N GLU A 444 -10.26 6.11 2.37
CA GLU A 444 -10.72 7.44 1.94
C GLU A 444 -10.50 8.52 3.01
N ALA A 445 -10.77 8.19 4.29
CA ALA A 445 -10.54 9.13 5.39
C ALA A 445 -9.05 9.40 5.60
N TYR A 446 -8.21 8.36 5.52
CA TYR A 446 -6.76 8.52 5.61
C TYR A 446 -6.20 9.36 4.45
N ASP A 447 -6.66 9.08 3.23
CA ASP A 447 -6.28 9.80 2.02
C ASP A 447 -6.63 11.29 2.13
N SER A 448 -7.82 11.60 2.63
CA SER A 448 -8.28 12.97 2.85
C SER A 448 -7.40 13.73 3.87
N VAL A 449 -6.97 13.07 4.94
CA VAL A 449 -6.08 13.68 5.95
C VAL A 449 -4.69 13.96 5.38
N VAL A 450 -4.16 13.04 4.57
CA VAL A 450 -2.87 13.24 3.87
C VAL A 450 -2.99 14.35 2.84
N HIS A 451 -4.06 14.37 2.04
CA HIS A 451 -4.34 15.42 1.06
C HIS A 451 -4.35 16.80 1.73
N GLN A 452 -5.12 16.94 2.81
CA GLN A 452 -5.21 18.21 3.54
C GLN A 452 -3.84 18.66 4.05
N TYR A 453 -3.06 17.76 4.64
CA TYR A 453 -1.71 18.11 5.12
C TYR A 453 -0.78 18.56 3.99
N LEU A 454 -0.76 17.83 2.88
CA LEU A 454 0.07 18.19 1.73
C LEU A 454 -0.35 19.55 1.16
N HIS A 455 -1.66 19.80 1.06
CA HIS A 455 -2.18 21.09 0.63
C HIS A 455 -1.74 22.23 1.55
N GLU A 456 -1.89 22.07 2.87
CA GLU A 456 -1.46 23.07 3.85
C GLU A 456 0.04 23.36 3.79
N VAL A 457 0.88 22.36 3.52
CA VAL A 457 2.33 22.56 3.34
C VAL A 457 2.63 23.36 2.07
N LEU A 458 1.93 23.09 0.97
CA LEU A 458 2.21 23.69 -0.33
C LEU A 458 1.65 25.11 -0.48
N VAL A 459 0.54 25.43 0.18
CA VAL A 459 -0.08 26.76 0.19
C VAL A 459 0.84 27.82 0.81
N GLU A 460 1.81 27.43 1.65
CA GLU A 460 2.76 28.38 2.25
C GLU A 460 3.67 29.03 1.20
N ASP A 461 4.06 28.28 0.16
CA ASP A 461 4.91 28.76 -0.92
C ASP A 461 4.10 29.14 -2.16
N VAL A 462 2.92 28.52 -2.35
CA VAL A 462 2.00 28.79 -3.47
C VAL A 462 0.59 29.07 -2.95
N PRO A 463 0.33 30.28 -2.40
CA PRO A 463 -0.97 30.65 -1.83
C PRO A 463 -2.16 30.53 -2.81
N GLU A 464 -1.92 30.69 -4.12
CA GLU A 464 -2.96 30.58 -5.14
C GLU A 464 -3.65 29.20 -5.17
N LEU A 465 -3.02 28.16 -4.60
CA LEU A 465 -3.57 26.81 -4.55
C LEU A 465 -4.91 26.74 -3.82
N ASP A 466 -5.12 27.49 -2.74
CA ASP A 466 -6.40 27.53 -2.02
C ASP A 466 -7.55 27.91 -2.96
N ALA A 467 -7.33 28.93 -3.78
CA ALA A 467 -8.32 29.40 -4.73
C ALA A 467 -8.55 28.41 -5.88
N PHE A 468 -7.48 27.75 -6.35
CA PHE A 468 -7.60 26.74 -7.41
C PHE A 468 -8.29 25.47 -6.95
N ARG A 469 -8.01 25.02 -5.72
CA ARG A 469 -8.70 23.88 -5.10
C ARG A 469 -10.20 24.15 -4.99
N ALA A 470 -10.58 25.32 -4.48
CA ALA A 470 -11.98 25.72 -4.40
C ALA A 470 -12.68 25.75 -5.78
N VAL A 471 -11.99 26.18 -6.84
CA VAL A 471 -12.50 26.06 -8.22
C VAL A 471 -12.75 24.61 -8.60
N ALA A 472 -11.79 23.72 -8.34
CA ALA A 472 -11.85 22.30 -8.68
C ALA A 472 -12.97 21.57 -7.92
N GLU A 473 -13.19 21.95 -6.65
CA GLU A 473 -14.24 21.42 -5.77
C GLU A 473 -15.62 22.08 -5.99
N TYR A 474 -15.72 23.02 -6.94
CA TYR A 474 -16.93 23.80 -7.25
C TYR A 474 -17.43 24.68 -6.10
N GLU A 475 -16.56 25.03 -5.16
CA GLU A 475 -16.84 25.99 -4.10
C GLU A 475 -17.07 27.38 -4.69
N LEU A 476 -17.98 28.13 -4.07
CA LEU A 476 -18.47 29.40 -4.61
C LEU A 476 -18.10 30.61 -3.76
N CYS A 477 -17.55 30.38 -2.57
CA CYS A 477 -17.02 31.40 -1.67
C CYS A 477 -15.79 30.82 -0.97
N LEU A 478 -14.66 31.51 -1.00
CA LEU A 478 -13.47 31.11 -0.23
C LEU A 478 -13.60 31.59 1.22
N ASP A 479 -12.84 31.02 2.14
CA ASP A 479 -12.76 31.45 3.54
C ASP A 479 -11.37 32.05 3.82
N GLY A 480 -11.31 33.33 4.21
CA GLY A 480 -10.09 33.97 4.73
C GLY A 480 -8.99 34.36 3.73
N VAL A 481 -9.17 34.13 2.43
CA VAL A 481 -8.19 34.42 1.36
C VAL A 481 -8.05 35.93 1.05
N ASP A 482 -6.83 36.43 0.90
CA ASP A 482 -6.54 37.85 0.62
C ASP A 482 -6.03 38.15 -0.80
N GLU A 483 -5.71 39.43 -1.07
CA GLU A 483 -5.23 39.88 -2.39
C GLU A 483 -3.88 39.26 -2.75
N SER A 484 -3.01 39.06 -1.75
CA SER A 484 -1.69 38.47 -1.95
C SER A 484 -1.78 37.00 -2.32
N ASP A 485 -2.81 36.30 -1.85
CA ASP A 485 -3.05 34.91 -2.19
C ASP A 485 -3.50 34.70 -3.64
N LEU A 486 -3.98 35.76 -4.31
CA LEU A 486 -4.56 35.69 -5.65
C LEU A 486 -3.71 36.40 -6.72
N HIS A 487 -2.58 37.01 -6.34
CA HIS A 487 -1.87 37.95 -7.20
C HIS A 487 -1.28 37.34 -8.48
N ARG A 488 -0.98 36.03 -8.51
CA ARG A 488 -0.49 35.34 -9.73
C ARG A 488 -1.58 34.59 -10.48
N ALA A 489 -2.81 34.52 -9.95
CA ALA A 489 -3.91 33.81 -10.59
C ALA A 489 -4.25 34.46 -11.95
N LYS A 490 -4.04 33.72 -13.05
CA LYS A 490 -4.20 34.27 -14.42
C LYS A 490 -5.63 34.18 -14.95
N GLN A 491 -6.32 33.10 -14.60
CA GLN A 491 -7.69 32.83 -15.03
C GLN A 491 -8.29 31.73 -14.16
N MET A 492 -9.40 32.02 -13.50
CA MET A 492 -10.22 31.02 -12.81
C MET A 492 -11.56 30.89 -13.54
N SER A 493 -12.03 29.67 -13.78
CA SER A 493 -13.29 29.39 -14.48
C SER A 493 -14.22 28.54 -13.62
N GLY A 494 -15.50 28.40 -13.99
CA GLY A 494 -16.45 27.59 -13.20
C GLY A 494 -17.30 28.42 -12.22
N PRO A 495 -17.34 28.10 -10.92
CA PRO A 495 -18.28 28.68 -9.95
C PRO A 495 -18.16 30.21 -9.82
N PHE A 496 -16.97 30.76 -10.06
CA PHE A 496 -16.64 32.19 -10.01
C PHE A 496 -17.00 33.01 -11.26
N THR A 497 -17.62 32.38 -12.27
CA THR A 497 -18.13 33.09 -13.45
C THR A 497 -19.52 33.67 -13.21
N PHE A 498 -19.72 34.96 -13.52
CA PHE A 498 -20.92 35.72 -13.14
C PHE A 498 -21.76 36.22 -14.33
N LYS A 499 -22.00 35.37 -15.35
CA LYS A 499 -22.83 35.73 -16.52
C LYS A 499 -24.20 36.30 -16.16
N ASP A 500 -24.80 35.81 -15.07
CA ASP A 500 -25.99 36.41 -14.46
C ASP A 500 -25.61 36.88 -13.06
N ALA A 501 -25.30 38.18 -12.92
CA ALA A 501 -24.89 38.79 -11.66
C ALA A 501 -25.95 38.63 -10.55
N LYS A 502 -27.23 38.51 -10.91
CA LYS A 502 -28.33 38.37 -9.97
C LYS A 502 -28.44 36.94 -9.42
N ASP A 503 -28.19 35.94 -10.25
CA ASP A 503 -28.08 34.55 -9.81
C ASP A 503 -26.79 34.32 -9.03
N PHE A 504 -25.67 34.86 -9.53
CA PHE A 504 -24.36 34.77 -8.88
C PHE A 504 -24.39 35.35 -7.46
N SER A 505 -24.83 36.60 -7.29
CA SER A 505 -24.93 37.23 -5.96
C SER A 505 -25.79 36.45 -4.96
N LEU A 506 -26.84 35.78 -5.43
CA LEU A 506 -27.67 34.92 -4.59
C LEU A 506 -26.94 33.64 -4.16
N ARG A 507 -26.18 33.03 -5.07
CA ARG A 507 -25.38 31.84 -4.78
C ARG A 507 -24.25 32.18 -3.81
N VAL A 508 -23.59 33.33 -3.97
CA VAL A 508 -22.53 33.81 -3.08
C VAL A 508 -23.03 33.98 -1.65
N ILE A 509 -24.17 34.66 -1.47
CA ILE A 509 -24.75 34.82 -0.13
C ILE A 509 -25.16 33.49 0.46
N LYS A 510 -25.70 32.57 -0.34
CA LYS A 510 -26.03 31.23 0.15
C LYS A 510 -24.79 30.48 0.62
N ALA A 511 -23.72 30.46 -0.17
CA ALA A 511 -22.47 29.81 0.25
C ALA A 511 -21.94 30.44 1.54
N ALA A 512 -21.79 31.77 1.58
CA ALA A 512 -21.31 32.47 2.77
C ALA A 512 -22.16 32.23 4.03
N ALA A 513 -23.49 32.26 3.91
CA ALA A 513 -24.40 32.14 5.05
C ALA A 513 -24.76 30.69 5.43
N ASP A 514 -24.80 29.76 4.49
CA ASP A 514 -25.19 28.38 4.75
C ASP A 514 -23.96 27.50 5.05
N GLU A 515 -22.75 27.85 4.57
CA GLU A 515 -21.53 27.03 4.68
C GLU A 515 -20.46 27.61 5.64
N HIS A 516 -20.22 28.93 5.66
CA HIS A 516 -19.09 29.52 6.40
C HIS A 516 -19.46 30.32 7.66
N SER A 517 -20.63 30.98 7.68
CA SER A 517 -21.06 31.81 8.81
C SER A 517 -21.40 30.98 10.05
N TYR A 518 -20.97 31.47 11.23
CA TYR A 518 -21.34 30.87 12.51
C TYR A 518 -22.51 31.58 13.18
N ASP A 519 -22.68 32.87 12.89
CA ASP A 519 -23.75 33.72 13.44
C ASP A 519 -25.06 33.58 12.65
N VAL A 520 -24.95 33.26 11.37
CA VAL A 520 -26.06 33.06 10.43
C VAL A 520 -25.96 31.62 9.95
N ARG A 521 -26.95 30.78 10.27
CA ARG A 521 -26.97 29.37 9.81
C ARG A 521 -27.83 29.16 8.57
N ASN A 522 -28.51 30.22 8.14
CA ASN A 522 -29.33 30.23 6.95
C ASN A 522 -29.46 31.67 6.43
N ARG A 523 -29.47 31.86 5.12
CA ARG A 523 -29.77 33.16 4.49
C ARG A 523 -31.01 33.90 5.04
N TYR A 524 -32.02 33.18 5.57
CA TYR A 524 -33.22 33.79 6.16
C TYR A 524 -32.94 34.49 7.49
N ASP A 525 -31.82 34.20 8.13
CA ASP A 525 -31.38 34.82 9.38
C ASP A 525 -30.70 36.18 9.14
N LEU A 526 -30.38 36.52 7.88
CA LEU A 526 -29.81 37.81 7.47
C LEU A 526 -30.89 38.91 7.42
N GLU A 527 -30.49 40.17 7.71
CA GLU A 527 -31.40 41.32 7.57
C GLU A 527 -31.84 41.49 6.11
N GLN A 528 -33.16 41.57 5.87
CA GLN A 528 -33.77 41.55 4.52
C GLN A 528 -33.37 40.33 3.66
N GLU A 529 -33.12 39.17 4.28
CA GLU A 529 -32.63 37.95 3.60
C GLU A 529 -31.31 38.20 2.84
N GLY A 530 -30.48 39.13 3.33
CA GLY A 530 -29.22 39.53 2.68
C GLY A 530 -29.41 40.42 1.45
N GLY A 531 -30.63 40.96 1.23
CA GLY A 531 -30.98 41.73 0.03
C GLY A 531 -30.07 42.92 -0.25
N TRP A 532 -29.62 43.63 0.79
CA TRP A 532 -28.71 44.77 0.63
C TRP A 532 -27.32 44.34 0.13
N THR A 533 -26.70 43.36 0.79
CA THR A 533 -25.40 42.78 0.40
C THR A 533 -25.48 42.21 -1.01
N ARG A 534 -26.61 41.58 -1.36
CA ARG A 534 -26.86 41.03 -2.69
C ARG A 534 -26.85 42.11 -3.77
N GLU A 535 -27.57 43.21 -3.54
CA GLU A 535 -27.62 44.33 -4.48
C GLU A 535 -26.24 44.96 -4.68
N GLN A 536 -25.41 45.03 -3.62
CA GLN A 536 -24.03 45.52 -3.75
C GLN A 536 -23.19 44.59 -4.63
N ILE A 537 -23.23 43.28 -4.40
CA ILE A 537 -22.50 42.28 -5.20
C ILE A 537 -22.97 42.34 -6.67
N GLU A 538 -24.28 42.37 -6.90
CA GLU A 538 -24.87 42.45 -8.25
C GLU A 538 -24.37 43.70 -9.00
N LEU A 539 -24.35 44.86 -8.32
CA LEU A 539 -23.91 46.12 -8.91
C LEU A 539 -22.41 46.09 -9.27
N LYS A 540 -21.57 45.53 -8.40
CA LYS A 540 -20.12 45.41 -8.64
C LYS A 540 -19.77 44.42 -9.75
N CYS A 541 -20.53 43.34 -9.88
CA CYS A 541 -20.37 42.40 -10.98
C CYS A 541 -20.88 43.01 -12.30
N ALA A 542 -21.99 43.76 -12.29
CA ALA A 542 -22.55 44.37 -13.51
C ALA A 542 -21.66 45.47 -14.12
N ASP A 543 -20.79 46.10 -13.33
CA ASP A 543 -19.83 47.10 -13.78
C ASP A 543 -18.62 46.50 -14.54
N ARG A 544 -18.50 45.16 -14.59
CA ARG A 544 -17.36 44.44 -15.18
C ARG A 544 -17.82 43.49 -16.31
N TYR A 545 -16.91 43.21 -17.24
CA TYR A 545 -17.22 42.36 -18.40
C TYR A 545 -17.05 40.88 -18.05
N GLU A 546 -18.16 40.13 -17.94
CA GLU A 546 -18.19 38.75 -17.45
C GLU A 546 -17.33 37.72 -18.22
N HIS A 547 -16.87 38.07 -19.43
CA HIS A 547 -16.03 37.21 -20.26
C HIS A 547 -14.53 37.52 -20.14
N ALA A 548 -14.18 38.66 -19.56
CA ALA A 548 -12.79 39.06 -19.32
C ALA A 548 -12.44 39.17 -17.83
N THR A 549 -13.40 38.93 -16.94
CA THR A 549 -13.20 39.07 -15.51
C THR A 549 -13.81 37.89 -14.77
N THR A 550 -13.09 37.38 -13.77
CA THR A 550 -13.56 36.39 -12.80
C THR A 550 -13.76 37.08 -11.45
N CYS A 551 -14.86 36.76 -10.75
CA CYS A 551 -15.16 37.32 -9.43
C CYS A 551 -15.03 36.21 -8.40
N VAL A 552 -14.06 36.34 -7.49
CA VAL A 552 -13.81 35.42 -6.39
C VAL A 552 -14.34 36.05 -5.10
N PRO A 553 -15.48 35.57 -4.59
CA PRO A 553 -15.99 35.98 -3.30
C PRO A 553 -15.20 35.30 -2.19
N VAL A 554 -14.83 36.06 -1.17
CA VAL A 554 -14.16 35.56 0.02
C VAL A 554 -14.95 35.99 1.24
N PHE A 555 -15.34 35.01 2.05
CA PHE A 555 -15.88 35.19 3.37
C PHE A 555 -14.74 35.52 4.35
N CYS A 556 -14.93 36.57 5.12
CA CYS A 556 -13.95 37.07 6.06
C CYS A 556 -14.60 37.22 7.44
N ARG A 557 -13.85 36.91 8.49
CA ARG A 557 -14.29 37.05 9.88
C ARG A 557 -13.19 37.57 10.77
N GLU A 558 -13.46 38.67 11.48
CA GLU A 558 -12.55 39.26 12.46
C GLU A 558 -13.35 39.85 13.62
N ASP A 559 -12.91 39.62 14.87
CA ASP A 559 -13.53 40.14 16.09
C ASP A 559 -15.06 39.93 16.23
N GLY A 560 -15.60 38.89 15.60
CA GLY A 560 -17.03 38.56 15.62
C GLY A 560 -17.88 39.34 14.61
N GLU A 561 -17.25 40.04 13.67
CA GLU A 561 -17.91 40.62 12.49
C GLU A 561 -17.64 39.72 11.28
N GLU A 562 -18.67 39.48 10.46
CA GLU A 562 -18.60 38.64 9.26
C GLU A 562 -18.96 39.46 8.01
N TRP A 563 -18.13 39.36 6.96
CA TRP A 563 -18.34 40.08 5.70
C TRP A 563 -17.85 39.28 4.49
N ILE A 564 -18.18 39.78 3.30
CA ILE A 564 -17.71 39.24 2.02
C ILE A 564 -16.86 40.30 1.33
N ASP A 565 -15.66 39.92 0.91
CA ASP A 565 -14.83 40.67 -0.04
C ASP A 565 -14.96 40.04 -1.43
N LEU A 566 -14.99 40.86 -2.48
CA LEU A 566 -15.00 40.39 -3.87
C LEU A 566 -13.66 40.74 -4.51
N TYR A 567 -12.92 39.74 -4.97
CA TYR A 567 -11.71 39.92 -5.74
C TYR A 567 -12.01 39.71 -7.22
N PHE A 568 -11.78 40.73 -8.02
CA PHE A 568 -11.97 40.70 -9.46
C PHE A 568 -10.63 40.50 -10.16
N LEU A 569 -10.50 39.36 -10.82
CA LEU A 569 -9.33 38.99 -11.60
C LEU A 569 -9.56 39.32 -13.07
N VAL A 570 -8.71 40.16 -13.66
CA VAL A 570 -8.76 40.41 -15.10
C VAL A 570 -7.99 39.31 -15.83
N ASN A 571 -8.71 38.55 -16.66
CA ASN A 571 -8.18 37.37 -17.33
C ASN A 571 -6.94 37.72 -18.18
N GLY A 572 -5.81 37.12 -17.85
CA GLY A 572 -4.54 37.25 -18.58
C GLY A 572 -3.68 38.46 -18.23
N SER A 573 -4.12 39.39 -17.37
CA SER A 573 -3.25 40.47 -16.88
C SER A 573 -2.65 40.19 -15.49
N GLY A 574 -3.30 39.34 -14.68
CA GLY A 574 -2.91 39.12 -13.29
C GLY A 574 -3.22 40.31 -12.37
N GLU A 575 -4.01 41.28 -12.83
CA GLU A 575 -4.48 42.37 -11.97
C GLU A 575 -5.65 41.87 -11.12
N VAL A 576 -5.52 42.05 -9.80
CA VAL A 576 -6.55 41.78 -8.79
C VAL A 576 -7.13 43.11 -8.31
N GLU A 577 -8.44 43.29 -8.38
CA GLU A 577 -9.14 44.41 -7.78
C GLU A 577 -10.03 43.93 -6.63
N LYS A 578 -9.82 44.46 -5.43
CA LYS A 578 -10.67 44.18 -4.26
C LYS A 578 -11.84 45.16 -4.14
N GLU A 579 -13.04 44.64 -3.92
CA GLU A 579 -14.26 45.39 -3.61
C GLU A 579 -14.91 44.86 -2.33
N GLY A 580 -15.25 45.74 -1.40
CA GLY A 580 -15.75 45.35 -0.07
C GLY A 580 -15.22 46.29 1.03
N PRO A 581 -15.47 45.99 2.32
CA PRO A 581 -16.17 44.81 2.83
C PRO A 581 -17.69 44.93 2.71
N PHE A 582 -18.36 43.85 2.28
CA PHE A 582 -19.82 43.73 2.26
C PHE A 582 -20.32 42.93 3.45
N LYS A 583 -20.80 43.61 4.49
CA LYS A 583 -21.27 42.96 5.72
C LYS A 583 -22.38 41.94 5.47
N LEU A 584 -22.34 40.84 6.22
CA LEU A 584 -23.42 39.86 6.29
C LEU A 584 -24.50 40.27 7.31
N LEU A 585 -24.11 40.89 8.42
CA LEU A 585 -25.00 41.39 9.48
C LEU A 585 -24.72 42.84 9.88
#